data_AF-A0A6L6ZWI1-F1
#
_entry.id   AF-A0A6L6ZWI1-F1
#
_cell.length_a   1.000
_cell.length_b   1.000
_cell.length_c   1.000
_cell.angle_alpha   90.00
_cell.angle_beta   90.00
_cell.angle_gamma   90.00
#
_symmetry.space_group_name_H-M   'P 1'
#
loop_
_entity.id
_entity.type
_entity.pdbx_description
1 polymer ?
#
loop_
_entity_poly.entity_id
_entity_poly.type
_entity_poly.pdbx_seq_one_letter_code
_entity_poly.pdbx_strand_id
1 'polypeptide(L)'
;RFRAEHPSVEIKLTTGDAADAMEKVVTGEADLAIAGKPETLPGAVAFSMLENLAVVLIAPALPCPVRNQVSAEKPDWSTVPFIMADQGPVRRRIELWFRRNKISNPMIYATVGGHEAMVSMVALGCGVALLPEVVLENSPEPVRNRVMILERSDEKTPFELGVCAQKKRLHEPLIEAFWRILPNHK
;
A
#
# COMPACT_ATOMS: atom_id res chain seq x y z
N ARG A 1 14.80 4.43 16.13
CA ARG A 1 14.71 5.33 17.30
C ARG A 1 14.19 4.63 18.54
N PHE A 2 12.94 4.12 18.57
CA PHE A 2 12.34 3.50 19.78
C PHE A 2 13.24 2.47 20.50
N ARG A 3 13.82 1.51 19.76
CA ARG A 3 14.76 0.53 20.32
C ARG A 3 16.00 1.14 20.99
N ALA A 4 16.48 2.28 20.49
CA ALA A 4 17.66 2.95 21.05
C ALA A 4 17.31 3.68 22.37
N GLU A 5 16.10 4.23 22.47
CA GLU A 5 15.59 4.89 23.69
C GLU A 5 15.10 3.87 24.74
N HIS A 6 14.65 2.69 24.30
CA HIS A 6 14.10 1.63 25.16
C HIS A 6 14.71 0.25 24.83
N PRO A 7 16.00 0.02 25.14
CA PRO A 7 16.72 -1.19 24.74
C PRO A 7 16.19 -2.49 25.38
N SER A 8 15.53 -2.39 26.54
CA SER A 8 14.95 -3.53 27.25
C SER A 8 13.58 -3.96 26.70
N VAL A 9 13.01 -3.22 25.74
CA VAL A 9 11.71 -3.56 25.15
C VAL A 9 11.89 -4.55 24.00
N GLU A 10 11.25 -5.71 24.13
CA GLU A 10 11.17 -6.69 23.05
C GLU A 10 10.09 -6.27 22.03
N ILE A 11 10.45 -6.22 20.75
CA ILE A 11 9.51 -5.93 19.66
C ILE A 11 9.21 -7.21 18.90
N LYS A 12 7.96 -7.66 18.98
CA LYS A 12 7.42 -8.73 18.13
C LYS A 12 6.84 -8.10 16.88
N LEU A 13 7.56 -8.24 15.77
CA LEU A 13 7.14 -7.70 14.47
C LEU A 13 6.44 -8.78 13.65
N THR A 14 5.23 -8.50 13.20
CA THR A 14 4.52 -9.31 12.21
C THR A 14 4.40 -8.51 10.93
N THR A 15 4.83 -9.08 9.81
CA THR A 15 4.65 -8.52 8.47
C THR A 15 3.58 -9.31 7.71
N GLY A 16 2.97 -8.69 6.71
CA GLY A 16 1.84 -9.25 5.96
C GLY A 16 1.19 -8.17 5.10
N ASP A 17 -0.06 -8.38 4.69
CA ASP A 17 -0.82 -7.37 3.96
C ASP A 17 -0.95 -6.09 4.81
N ALA A 18 -0.57 -4.95 4.23
CA ALA A 18 -0.72 -3.65 4.87
C ALA A 18 -2.19 -3.30 5.13
N ALA A 19 -3.12 -3.88 4.37
CA ALA A 19 -4.54 -3.64 4.53
C ALA A 19 -5.12 -4.32 5.80
N ASP A 20 -4.55 -5.45 6.24
CA ASP A 20 -4.97 -6.16 7.46
C ASP A 20 -4.44 -5.52 8.75
N ALA A 21 -3.42 -4.67 8.63
CA ALA A 21 -2.65 -4.18 9.77
C ALA A 21 -3.53 -3.46 10.81
N MET A 22 -4.52 -2.69 10.36
CA MET A 22 -5.46 -2.01 11.26
C MET A 22 -6.43 -2.97 11.95
N GLU A 23 -6.89 -4.00 11.25
CA GLU A 23 -7.80 -5.00 11.82
C GLU A 23 -7.14 -5.74 12.97
N LYS A 24 -5.86 -6.11 12.85
CA LYS A 24 -5.09 -6.72 13.95
C LYS A 24 -5.02 -5.87 15.21
N VAL A 25 -5.00 -4.54 15.06
CA VAL A 25 -5.10 -3.62 16.21
C VAL A 25 -6.51 -3.63 16.79
N VAL A 26 -7.55 -3.68 15.96
CA VAL A 26 -8.95 -3.74 16.40
C VAL A 26 -9.24 -5.05 17.15
N THR A 27 -8.77 -6.19 16.65
CA THR A 27 -8.96 -7.51 17.25
C THR A 27 -8.06 -7.75 18.47
N GLY A 28 -7.02 -6.94 18.64
CA GLY A 28 -6.06 -7.06 19.74
C GLY A 28 -4.94 -8.07 19.48
N GLU A 29 -4.80 -8.56 18.25
CA GLU A 29 -3.66 -9.37 17.80
C GLU A 29 -2.36 -8.56 17.73
N ALA A 30 -2.46 -7.24 17.57
CA ALA A 30 -1.34 -6.30 17.62
C ALA A 30 -1.63 -5.12 18.56
N ASP A 31 -0.61 -4.66 19.28
CA ASP A 31 -0.71 -3.47 20.13
C ASP A 31 -0.70 -2.18 19.30
N LEU A 32 0.12 -2.18 18.25
CA LEU A 32 0.39 -1.08 17.33
C LEU A 32 0.46 -1.64 15.91
N ALA A 33 0.01 -0.87 14.93
CA ALA A 33 0.26 -1.19 13.52
C ALA A 33 0.56 0.03 12.69
N ILE A 34 1.41 -0.14 11.68
CA ILE A 34 1.64 0.84 10.63
C ILE A 34 0.69 0.51 9.48
N ALA A 35 -0.24 1.40 9.19
CA ALA A 35 -1.31 1.15 8.23
C ALA A 35 -1.65 2.41 7.42
N GLY A 36 -2.09 2.20 6.18
CA GLY A 36 -2.75 3.25 5.42
C GLY A 36 -4.09 3.60 6.07
N LYS A 37 -4.40 4.89 6.18
CA LYS A 37 -5.65 5.36 6.77
C LYS A 37 -6.84 4.95 5.89
N PRO A 38 -7.86 4.27 6.43
CA PRO A 38 -9.08 3.99 5.70
C PRO A 38 -9.89 5.29 5.50
N GLU A 39 -10.83 5.26 4.56
CA GLU A 39 -11.76 6.37 4.34
C GLU A 39 -12.56 6.71 5.60
N THR A 40 -12.95 5.67 6.36
CA THR A 40 -13.60 5.82 7.66
C THR A 40 -12.76 5.14 8.72
N LEU A 41 -12.20 5.94 9.63
CA LEU A 41 -11.42 5.42 10.77
C LEU A 41 -12.36 4.88 11.86
N PRO A 42 -12.19 3.64 12.33
CA PRO A 42 -12.99 3.10 13.43
C PRO A 42 -12.87 3.98 14.68
N GLY A 43 -14.00 4.30 15.32
CA GLY A 43 -14.04 5.24 16.44
C GLY A 43 -13.19 4.82 17.66
N ALA A 44 -12.93 3.53 17.82
CA ALA A 44 -12.10 2.95 18.88
C ALA A 44 -10.58 2.98 18.59
N VAL A 45 -10.17 3.37 17.37
CA VAL A 45 -8.77 3.39 16.93
C VAL A 45 -8.22 4.81 17.01
N ALA A 46 -7.07 4.96 17.65
CA ALA A 46 -6.24 6.14 17.57
C ALA A 46 -5.36 6.01 16.33
N PHE A 47 -5.15 7.11 15.60
CA PHE A 47 -4.31 7.15 14.42
C PHE A 47 -3.41 8.39 14.48
N SER A 48 -2.11 8.18 14.38
CA SER A 48 -1.12 9.26 14.29
C SER A 48 -0.46 9.19 12.92
N MET A 49 -0.68 10.23 12.11
CA MET A 49 -0.16 10.32 10.75
C MET A 49 1.37 10.45 10.76
N LEU A 50 2.03 9.67 9.91
CA LEU A 50 3.48 9.70 9.69
C LEU A 50 3.81 10.50 8.44
N GLU A 51 3.18 10.14 7.31
CA GLU A 51 3.47 10.72 6.01
C GLU A 51 2.36 10.49 5.00
N ASN A 52 2.47 11.13 3.84
CA ASN A 52 1.62 10.95 2.69
C ASN A 52 2.33 10.06 1.67
N LEU A 53 1.72 8.93 1.31
CA LEU A 53 2.23 8.03 0.29
C LEU A 53 1.63 8.36 -1.08
N ALA A 54 2.51 8.61 -2.05
CA ALA A 54 2.15 8.61 -3.45
C ALA A 54 1.81 7.19 -3.91
N VAL A 55 0.91 7.09 -4.89
CA VAL A 55 0.52 5.83 -5.50
C VAL A 55 0.70 5.93 -6.99
N VAL A 56 1.36 4.91 -7.54
CA VAL A 56 1.79 4.86 -8.92
C VAL A 56 1.19 3.64 -9.61
N LEU A 57 0.83 3.79 -10.88
CA LEU A 57 0.53 2.65 -11.74
C LEU A 57 1.84 2.19 -12.38
N ILE A 58 2.18 0.92 -12.16
CA ILE A 58 3.38 0.33 -12.71
C ILE A 58 3.08 -0.66 -13.84
N ALA A 59 4.00 -0.76 -14.79
CA ALA A 59 3.95 -1.68 -15.91
C ALA A 59 5.34 -2.32 -16.18
N PRO A 60 5.41 -3.41 -16.94
CA PRO A 60 6.68 -4.03 -17.28
C PRO A 60 7.52 -3.12 -18.17
N ALA A 61 8.79 -2.91 -17.80
CA ALA A 61 9.74 -2.13 -18.61
C ALA A 61 10.38 -2.97 -19.73
N LEU A 62 10.40 -4.30 -19.61
CA LEU A 62 10.94 -5.17 -20.65
C LEU A 62 9.90 -5.42 -21.77
N PRO A 63 10.33 -5.63 -23.03
CA PRO A 63 9.43 -5.96 -24.13
C PRO A 63 8.56 -7.19 -23.80
N CYS A 64 7.25 -7.00 -23.79
CA CYS A 64 6.25 -8.04 -23.58
C CYS A 64 4.89 -7.56 -24.10
N PRO A 65 3.88 -8.44 -24.26
CA PRO A 65 2.56 -8.04 -24.73
C PRO A 65 1.93 -6.91 -23.91
N VAL A 66 2.05 -6.95 -22.58
CA VAL A 66 1.52 -5.93 -21.68
C VAL A 66 2.18 -4.57 -21.93
N ARG A 67 3.52 -4.54 -22.05
CA ARG A 67 4.26 -3.31 -22.37
C ARG A 67 3.78 -2.69 -23.67
N ASN A 68 3.55 -3.51 -24.70
CA ASN A 68 3.06 -3.04 -25.99
C ASN A 68 1.64 -2.45 -25.89
N GLN A 69 0.75 -3.08 -25.12
CA GLN A 69 -0.61 -2.58 -24.90
C GLN A 69 -0.61 -1.20 -24.23
N VAL A 70 0.16 -1.03 -23.14
CA VAL A 70 0.17 0.23 -22.36
C VAL A 70 0.93 1.36 -23.06
N SER A 71 1.78 1.03 -24.04
CA SER A 71 2.56 2.01 -24.82
C SER A 71 1.83 2.50 -26.07
N ALA A 72 0.64 1.97 -26.37
CA ALA A 72 -0.19 2.48 -27.46
C ALA A 72 -0.61 3.93 -27.19
N GLU A 73 -0.83 4.73 -28.25
CA GLU A 73 -1.30 6.12 -28.11
C GLU A 73 -2.62 6.21 -27.32
N LYS A 74 -3.49 5.20 -27.50
CA LYS A 74 -4.75 5.03 -26.79
C LYS A 74 -4.88 3.57 -26.35
N PRO A 75 -4.31 3.20 -25.19
CA PRO A 75 -4.41 1.84 -24.68
C PRO A 75 -5.86 1.44 -24.43
N ASP A 76 -6.26 0.26 -24.89
CA ASP A 76 -7.53 -0.34 -24.47
C ASP A 76 -7.36 -1.01 -23.11
N TRP A 77 -7.55 -0.20 -22.07
CA TRP A 77 -7.44 -0.61 -20.67
C TRP A 77 -8.43 -1.71 -20.26
N SER A 78 -9.46 -2.03 -21.05
CA SER A 78 -10.33 -3.18 -20.75
C SER A 78 -9.61 -4.52 -21.00
N THR A 79 -8.61 -4.53 -21.88
CA THR A 79 -7.86 -5.72 -22.29
C THR A 79 -6.48 -5.86 -21.63
N VAL A 80 -6.03 -4.82 -20.92
CA VAL A 80 -4.77 -4.86 -20.17
C VAL A 80 -4.95 -5.72 -18.92
N PRO A 81 -4.08 -6.71 -18.66
CA PRO A 81 -4.17 -7.52 -17.44
C PRO A 81 -3.75 -6.71 -16.21
N PHE A 82 -4.63 -6.64 -15.22
CA PHE A 82 -4.40 -6.00 -13.92
C PHE A 82 -4.07 -7.02 -12.84
N ILE A 83 -3.04 -6.71 -12.07
CA ILE A 83 -2.73 -7.37 -10.81
C ILE A 83 -3.27 -6.48 -9.70
N MET A 84 -4.19 -7.01 -8.90
CA MET A 84 -4.93 -6.27 -7.90
C MET A 84 -4.43 -6.61 -6.50
N ALA A 85 -4.37 -5.60 -5.61
CA ALA A 85 -4.30 -5.87 -4.19
C ALA A 85 -5.58 -6.58 -3.73
N ASP A 86 -5.49 -7.48 -2.76
CA ASP A 86 -6.65 -8.22 -2.26
C ASP A 86 -7.67 -7.31 -1.58
N GLN A 87 -7.21 -6.29 -0.87
CA GLN A 87 -8.11 -5.36 -0.19
C GLN A 87 -7.44 -4.02 0.08
N GLY A 88 -8.13 -3.19 0.86
CA GLY A 88 -7.60 -1.92 1.34
C GLY A 88 -7.67 -0.75 0.35
N PRO A 89 -7.05 0.39 0.72
CA PRO A 89 -7.24 1.65 0.04
C PRO A 89 -6.77 1.65 -1.43
N VAL A 90 -5.69 0.92 -1.73
CA VAL A 90 -5.12 0.81 -3.09
C VAL A 90 -6.09 0.07 -4.02
N ARG A 91 -6.66 -1.06 -3.60
CA ARG A 91 -7.69 -1.79 -4.35
C ARG A 91 -8.88 -0.89 -4.66
N ARG A 92 -9.39 -0.19 -3.65
CA ARG A 92 -10.53 0.72 -3.84
C ARG A 92 -10.23 1.82 -4.85
N ARG A 93 -9.00 2.35 -4.85
CA ARG A 93 -8.59 3.42 -5.76
C ARG A 93 -8.57 2.99 -7.22
N ILE A 94 -8.04 1.81 -7.51
CA ILE A 94 -8.05 1.29 -8.90
C ILE A 94 -9.48 0.95 -9.35
N GLU A 95 -10.34 0.44 -8.46
CA GLU A 95 -11.76 0.23 -8.77
C GLU A 95 -12.50 1.53 -9.12
N LEU A 96 -12.24 2.61 -8.37
CA LEU A 96 -12.80 3.93 -8.69
C LEU A 96 -12.27 4.46 -10.03
N TRP A 97 -11.01 4.19 -10.35
CA TRP A 97 -10.46 4.54 -11.66
C TRP A 97 -11.12 3.77 -12.80
N PHE A 98 -11.39 2.47 -12.65
CA PHE A 98 -12.16 1.70 -13.65
C PHE A 98 -13.52 2.35 -13.93
N ARG A 99 -14.25 2.72 -12.87
CA ARG A 99 -15.56 3.38 -12.98
C ARG A 99 -15.45 4.73 -13.71
N ARG A 100 -14.47 5.56 -13.34
CA ARG A 100 -14.24 6.88 -13.98
C ARG A 100 -13.92 6.76 -15.46
N ASN A 101 -13.19 5.72 -15.86
CA ASN A 101 -12.82 5.45 -17.25
C ASN A 101 -13.82 4.57 -18.00
N LYS A 102 -15.00 4.30 -17.41
CA LYS A 102 -16.06 3.47 -18.01
C LYS A 102 -15.59 2.05 -18.40
N ILE A 103 -14.64 1.49 -17.66
CA ILE A 103 -14.17 0.13 -17.81
C ILE A 103 -15.07 -0.77 -16.96
N SER A 104 -16.03 -1.44 -17.60
CA SER A 104 -17.02 -2.29 -16.91
C SER A 104 -16.52 -3.70 -16.60
N ASN A 105 -15.60 -4.23 -17.42
CA ASN A 105 -15.06 -5.58 -17.27
C ASN A 105 -13.52 -5.56 -17.44
N PRO A 106 -12.77 -5.07 -16.44
CA PRO A 106 -11.31 -5.08 -16.49
C PRO A 106 -10.78 -6.52 -16.47
N MET A 107 -9.75 -6.80 -17.26
CA MET A 107 -9.07 -8.10 -17.21
C MET A 107 -8.24 -8.20 -15.91
N ILE A 108 -8.74 -8.92 -14.90
CA ILE A 108 -7.99 -9.19 -13.68
C ILE A 108 -7.17 -10.46 -13.86
N TYR A 109 -5.84 -10.31 -13.92
CA TYR A 109 -4.92 -11.45 -14.04
C TYR A 109 -4.78 -12.20 -12.72
N ALA A 110 -4.61 -11.45 -11.63
CA ALA A 110 -4.45 -12.00 -10.29
C ALA A 110 -4.88 -11.02 -9.20
N THR A 111 -5.12 -11.56 -8.02
CA THR A 111 -5.34 -10.82 -6.77
C THR A 111 -4.31 -11.29 -5.75
N VAL A 112 -3.63 -10.35 -5.09
CA VAL A 112 -2.42 -10.59 -4.30
C VAL A 112 -2.50 -9.82 -2.98
N GLY A 113 -2.19 -10.48 -1.86
CA GLY A 113 -2.23 -9.84 -0.53
C GLY A 113 -1.04 -8.95 -0.20
N GLY A 114 0.03 -8.92 -1.01
CA GLY A 114 1.23 -8.12 -0.73
C GLY A 114 1.67 -7.29 -1.93
N HIS A 115 1.93 -6.00 -1.72
CA HIS A 115 2.36 -5.11 -2.80
C HIS A 115 3.74 -5.50 -3.38
N GLU A 116 4.63 -6.11 -2.60
CA GLU A 116 5.94 -6.59 -3.05
C GLU A 116 5.81 -7.71 -4.10
N ALA A 117 4.86 -8.61 -3.89
CA ALA A 117 4.54 -9.66 -4.85
C ALA A 117 3.93 -9.07 -6.13
N MET A 118 3.12 -7.99 -6.02
CA MET A 118 2.59 -7.28 -7.18
C MET A 118 3.72 -6.66 -8.03
N VAL A 119 4.71 -5.99 -7.42
CA VAL A 119 5.89 -5.47 -8.15
C VAL A 119 6.60 -6.60 -8.90
N SER A 120 6.80 -7.74 -8.24
CA SER A 120 7.47 -8.90 -8.81
C SER A 120 6.71 -9.48 -10.02
N MET A 121 5.38 -9.56 -9.95
CA MET A 121 4.53 -10.04 -11.04
C MET A 121 4.54 -9.07 -12.24
N VAL A 122 4.56 -7.76 -11.99
CA VAL A 122 4.72 -6.75 -13.05
C VAL A 122 6.10 -6.87 -13.70
N ALA A 123 7.17 -7.03 -12.92
CA ALA A 123 8.52 -7.23 -13.42
C ALA A 123 8.67 -8.50 -14.31
N LEU A 124 7.80 -9.50 -14.09
CA LEU A 124 7.72 -10.72 -14.90
C LEU A 124 6.85 -10.58 -16.15
N GLY A 125 6.18 -9.44 -16.35
CA GLY A 125 5.34 -9.20 -17.52
C GLY A 125 3.89 -9.68 -17.38
N CYS A 126 3.45 -10.06 -16.17
CA CYS A 126 2.11 -10.63 -15.96
C CYS A 126 0.98 -9.60 -16.11
N GLY A 127 1.26 -8.32 -15.90
CA GLY A 127 0.25 -7.27 -15.94
C GLY A 127 0.74 -5.92 -15.45
N VAL A 128 -0.21 -5.03 -15.18
CA VAL A 128 -0.01 -3.72 -14.53
C VAL A 128 -0.56 -3.74 -13.11
N ALA A 129 -0.03 -2.90 -12.23
CA ALA A 129 -0.44 -2.85 -10.83
C ALA A 129 -0.45 -1.42 -10.30
N LEU A 130 -1.46 -1.07 -9.48
CA LEU A 130 -1.47 0.17 -8.72
C LEU A 130 -0.94 -0.12 -7.31
N LEU A 131 0.03 0.65 -6.82
CA LEU A 131 0.65 0.44 -5.50
C LEU A 131 1.35 1.71 -4.97
N PRO A 132 1.66 1.76 -3.65
CA PRO A 132 2.41 2.88 -3.09
C PRO A 132 3.85 2.94 -3.65
N GLU A 133 4.29 4.11 -4.08
CA GLU A 133 5.60 4.31 -4.73
C GLU A 133 6.77 3.81 -3.89
N VAL A 134 6.69 4.00 -2.56
CA VAL A 134 7.69 3.53 -1.60
C VAL A 134 7.94 2.02 -1.68
N VAL A 135 6.97 1.22 -2.10
CA VAL A 135 7.16 -0.24 -2.29
C VAL A 135 8.08 -0.50 -3.48
N LEU A 136 7.95 0.27 -4.56
CA LEU A 136 8.84 0.19 -5.72
C LEU A 136 10.24 0.69 -5.37
N GLU A 137 10.36 1.80 -4.62
CA GLU A 137 11.65 2.35 -4.19
C GLU A 137 12.45 1.35 -3.34
N ASN A 138 11.77 0.64 -2.43
CA ASN A 138 12.37 -0.37 -1.56
C ASN A 138 12.47 -1.77 -2.20
N SER A 139 11.97 -1.95 -3.43
CA SER A 139 12.12 -3.23 -4.14
C SER A 139 13.57 -3.49 -4.55
N PRO A 140 14.03 -4.75 -4.60
CA PRO A 140 15.37 -5.09 -5.06
C PRO A 140 15.67 -4.51 -6.43
N GLU A 141 16.87 -3.95 -6.62
CA GLU A 141 17.28 -3.29 -7.86
C GLU A 141 17.01 -4.11 -9.14
N PRO A 142 17.28 -5.44 -9.19
CA PRO A 142 16.98 -6.24 -10.38
C PRO A 142 15.48 -6.31 -10.73
N VAL A 143 14.60 -6.16 -9.74
CA VAL A 143 13.15 -6.14 -9.94
C VAL A 143 12.72 -4.74 -10.38
N ARG A 144 13.18 -3.70 -9.66
CA ARG A 144 12.85 -2.29 -9.95
C ARG A 144 13.23 -1.89 -11.38
N ASN A 145 14.39 -2.33 -11.87
CA ASN A 145 14.86 -2.03 -13.24
C ASN A 145 14.01 -2.69 -14.36
N ARG A 146 13.08 -3.59 -14.01
CA ARG A 146 12.16 -4.26 -14.96
C ARG A 146 10.76 -3.67 -14.92
N VAL A 147 10.56 -2.58 -14.20
CA VAL A 147 9.28 -1.93 -14.01
C VAL A 147 9.41 -0.46 -14.41
N MET A 148 8.37 0.08 -15.04
CA MET A 148 8.24 1.50 -15.33
C MET A 148 6.97 2.04 -14.68
N ILE A 149 7.02 3.31 -14.26
CA ILE A 149 5.84 4.05 -13.80
C ILE A 149 5.12 4.60 -15.03
N LEU A 150 3.80 4.43 -15.08
CA LEU A 150 2.94 5.02 -16.10
C LEU A 150 2.34 6.31 -15.55
N GLU A 151 2.51 7.41 -16.27
CA GLU A 151 1.92 8.70 -15.88
C GLU A 151 0.39 8.65 -15.94
N ARG A 152 -0.28 9.05 -14.86
CA ARG A 152 -1.74 9.17 -14.81
C ARG A 152 -2.22 10.47 -14.17
N SER A 153 -3.29 11.02 -14.72
CA SER A 153 -3.87 12.29 -14.26
C SER A 153 -4.53 12.23 -12.86
N ASP A 154 -4.81 11.04 -12.30
CA ASP A 154 -5.53 10.85 -11.03
C ASP A 154 -4.64 10.51 -9.81
N GLU A 155 -3.32 10.63 -9.97
CA GLU A 155 -2.28 10.30 -8.98
C GLU A 155 -2.24 11.23 -7.76
N LYS A 156 -2.92 12.38 -7.81
CA LYS A 156 -2.65 13.50 -6.89
C LYS A 156 -3.23 13.41 -5.48
N THR A 157 -3.98 12.36 -5.12
CA THR A 157 -4.44 12.20 -3.73
C THR A 157 -3.61 11.14 -3.03
N PRO A 158 -2.65 11.52 -2.17
CA PRO A 158 -1.86 10.55 -1.45
C PRO A 158 -2.72 9.77 -0.44
N PHE A 159 -2.23 8.61 -0.02
CA PHE A 159 -2.75 7.92 1.16
C PHE A 159 -2.00 8.39 2.40
N GLU A 160 -2.72 8.67 3.48
CA GLU A 160 -2.09 8.94 4.78
C GLU A 160 -1.59 7.61 5.36
N LEU A 161 -0.28 7.47 5.55
CA LEU A 161 0.32 6.40 6.33
C LEU A 161 0.41 6.84 7.78
N GLY A 162 0.11 5.95 8.70
CA GLY A 162 0.21 6.27 10.13
C GLY A 162 0.36 5.07 11.02
N VAL A 163 0.58 5.36 12.29
CA VAL A 163 0.54 4.36 13.37
C VAL A 163 -0.85 4.36 13.98
N CYS A 164 -1.40 3.17 14.18
CA CYS A 164 -2.67 2.98 14.85
C CYS A 164 -2.52 2.13 16.12
N ALA A 165 -3.36 2.44 17.11
CA ALA A 165 -3.49 1.72 18.38
C ALA A 165 -4.95 1.76 18.83
N GLN A 166 -5.36 0.89 19.75
CA GLN A 166 -6.65 1.04 20.41
C GLN A 166 -6.63 2.26 21.34
N LYS A 167 -7.59 3.19 21.20
CA LYS A 167 -7.67 4.41 22.05
C LYS A 167 -7.65 4.08 23.53
N LYS A 168 -8.38 3.03 23.93
CA LYS A 168 -8.46 2.60 25.32
C LYS A 168 -7.12 2.12 25.90
N ARG A 169 -6.15 1.75 25.05
CA ARG A 169 -4.84 1.20 25.46
C ARG A 169 -3.71 2.23 25.39
N LEU A 170 -3.97 3.46 24.94
CA LEU A 170 -2.94 4.50 24.83
C LEU A 170 -2.29 4.89 26.18
N HIS A 171 -2.95 4.57 27.30
CA HIS A 171 -2.42 4.80 28.65
C HIS A 171 -1.46 3.70 29.12
N GLU A 172 -1.35 2.58 28.39
CA GLU A 172 -0.43 1.50 28.74
C GLU A 172 1.03 1.97 28.52
N PRO A 173 1.94 1.81 29.50
CA PRO A 173 3.26 2.46 29.45
C PRO A 173 4.07 2.20 28.19
N LEU A 174 4.02 0.98 27.65
CA LEU A 174 4.76 0.61 26.43
C LEU A 174 4.17 1.27 25.17
N ILE A 175 2.84 1.31 25.07
CA ILE A 175 2.14 1.94 23.95
C ILE A 175 2.34 3.45 24.03
N GLU A 176 2.18 4.04 25.21
CA GLU A 176 2.39 5.48 25.43
C GLU A 176 3.83 5.89 25.08
N ALA A 177 4.83 5.12 25.52
CA ALA A 177 6.24 5.38 25.19
C ALA A 177 6.47 5.38 23.67
N PHE A 178 5.89 4.41 22.95
CA PHE A 178 5.96 4.41 21.48
C PHE A 178 5.16 5.55 20.85
N TRP A 179 4.01 5.91 21.42
CA TRP A 179 3.14 6.94 20.88
C TRP A 179 3.74 8.34 20.98
N ARG A 180 4.43 8.65 22.09
CA ARG A 180 5.09 9.95 22.33
C ARG A 180 6.22 10.25 21.36
N ILE A 181 6.86 9.23 20.79
CA ILE A 181 7.93 9.48 19.84
C ILE A 181 7.38 9.89 18.46
N LEU A 182 6.10 9.66 18.17
CA LEU A 182 5.51 9.93 16.85
C LEU A 182 5.54 11.44 16.51
N PRO A 183 5.61 11.82 15.22
CA PRO A 183 5.88 13.20 14.78
C PRO A 183 4.94 14.25 15.37
N ASN A 184 3.68 13.89 15.60
CA ASN A 184 2.63 14.80 16.09
C ASN A 184 2.52 14.88 17.62
N HIS A 185 3.43 14.23 18.35
CA HIS A 185 3.40 14.15 19.83
C HIS A 185 4.69 14.63 20.50
N LYS A 186 5.50 15.41 19.78
CA LYS A 186 6.65 16.13 20.33
C LYS A 186 6.27 17.47 20.93
#